data_AF-A0A0K0E297-F1
#
_entry.id   AF-A0A0K0E297-F1
#
_cell.length_a   1.000
_cell.length_b   1.000
_cell.length_c   1.000
_cell.angle_alpha   90.00
_cell.angle_beta   90.00
_cell.angle_gamma   90.00
#
_symmetry.space_group_name_H-M   'P 1'
#
loop_
_entity.id
_entity.type
_entity.pdbx_description
1 polymer ?
#
loop_
_entity_poly.entity_id
_entity_poly.type
_entity_poly.pdbx_seq_one_letter_code
_entity_poly.pdbx_strand_id
1 'polypeptide(L)'
;MKLFIILLFFLFLSVYSDIRRRRSMNEDYYDCFQICSNYGMKKYEIGQTWCQQRCKDLYFAYNNSDIKFLETVYMTKFIQCIEKIKDSYKCGDHIDNIARILTPQDIVNLNYKLIKYYLSGGKTVIDESYLENESCRGKCIKQNMHSNLEVELFCKNQCDNHKSSKNNEVNNQNNVEIIKKFTI
;
A
#
# COMPACT_ATOMS: atom_id res chain seq x y z
N MET A 1 6.50 -48.08 6.42
CA MET A 1 7.00 -46.69 6.58
C MET A 1 6.96 -45.85 5.30
N LYS A 2 7.45 -46.31 4.14
CA LYS A 2 7.45 -45.49 2.90
C LYS A 2 6.06 -44.98 2.48
N LEU A 3 5.01 -45.80 2.61
CA LEU A 3 3.63 -45.39 2.27
C LEU A 3 3.09 -44.26 3.16
N PHE A 4 3.47 -44.27 4.45
CA PHE A 4 2.98 -43.28 5.43
C PHE A 4 3.62 -41.91 5.21
N ILE A 5 4.90 -41.89 4.81
CA ILE A 5 5.62 -40.65 4.46
C ILE A 5 5.01 -40.03 3.19
N ILE A 6 4.65 -40.85 2.19
CA ILE A 6 4.00 -40.36 0.97
C ILE A 6 2.63 -39.74 1.29
N LEU A 7 1.83 -40.39 2.16
CA LEU A 7 0.55 -39.87 2.63
C LEU A 7 0.69 -38.52 3.37
N LEU A 8 1.68 -38.39 4.25
CA LEU A 8 1.98 -37.12 4.92
C LEU A 8 2.44 -36.03 3.94
N PHE A 9 3.21 -36.39 2.91
CA PHE A 9 3.66 -35.45 1.89
C PHE A 9 2.49 -34.97 1.01
N PHE A 10 1.56 -35.86 0.65
CA PHE A 10 0.34 -35.48 -0.06
C PHE A 10 -0.58 -34.61 0.79
N LEU A 11 -0.73 -34.91 2.08
CA LEU A 11 -1.50 -34.06 3.01
C LEU A 11 -0.85 -32.68 3.15
N PHE A 12 0.47 -32.62 3.33
CA PHE A 12 1.22 -31.37 3.39
C PHE A 12 1.08 -30.56 2.10
N LEU A 13 1.22 -31.21 0.93
CA LEU A 13 0.98 -30.57 -0.36
C LEU A 13 -0.46 -30.10 -0.50
N SER A 14 -1.46 -30.90 -0.10
CA SER A 14 -2.86 -30.49 -0.20
C SER A 14 -3.19 -29.31 0.70
N VAL A 15 -2.65 -29.23 1.92
CA VAL A 15 -2.79 -28.06 2.80
C VAL A 15 -2.05 -26.85 2.21
N TYR A 16 -0.85 -27.04 1.65
CA TYR A 16 -0.12 -25.96 0.98
C TYR A 16 -0.77 -25.50 -0.33
N SER A 17 -1.49 -26.40 -1.01
CA SER A 17 -2.25 -26.12 -2.23
C SER A 17 -3.59 -25.44 -1.91
N ASP A 18 -4.26 -25.86 -0.84
CA ASP A 18 -5.51 -25.25 -0.35
C ASP A 18 -5.28 -23.84 0.23
N ILE A 19 -4.06 -23.51 0.65
CA ILE A 19 -3.67 -22.12 0.96
C ILE A 19 -3.85 -21.19 -0.27
N ARG A 20 -3.96 -21.73 -1.49
CA ARG A 20 -4.44 -21.01 -2.68
C ARG A 20 -5.65 -21.71 -3.31
N ARG A 21 -6.75 -21.84 -2.57
CA ARG A 21 -8.07 -22.14 -3.16
C ARG A 21 -8.27 -21.26 -4.41
N ARG A 22 -8.60 -21.86 -5.55
CA ARG A 22 -8.92 -21.12 -6.78
C ARG A 22 -10.12 -20.22 -6.51
N ARG A 23 -9.82 -18.96 -6.27
CA ARG A 23 -10.79 -17.87 -6.13
C ARG A 23 -11.54 -17.68 -7.45
N SER A 24 -12.86 -17.57 -7.39
CA SER A 24 -13.70 -17.34 -8.58
C SER A 24 -14.04 -15.85 -8.75
N MET A 25 -14.35 -15.43 -9.98
CA MET A 25 -14.76 -14.04 -10.27
C MET A 25 -16.00 -13.58 -9.48
N ASN A 26 -16.88 -14.49 -9.04
CA ASN A 26 -18.04 -14.08 -8.24
C ASN A 26 -17.69 -13.86 -6.76
N GLU A 27 -16.71 -14.62 -6.24
CA GLU A 27 -16.21 -14.43 -4.87
C GLU A 27 -15.44 -13.10 -4.74
N ASP A 28 -14.70 -12.71 -5.79
CA ASP A 28 -13.97 -11.43 -5.79
C ASP A 28 -14.91 -10.23 -5.60
N TYR A 29 -16.05 -10.26 -6.28
CA TYR A 29 -16.99 -9.15 -6.26
C TYR A 29 -17.62 -9.02 -4.89
N TYR A 30 -18.03 -10.16 -4.31
CA TYR A 30 -18.66 -10.20 -3.00
C TYR A 30 -17.71 -9.80 -1.88
N ASP A 31 -16.50 -10.37 -1.85
CA ASP A 31 -15.50 -10.08 -0.82
C ASP A 31 -15.07 -8.60 -0.88
N CYS A 32 -14.80 -8.09 -2.08
CA CYS A 32 -14.43 -6.69 -2.26
C CYS A 32 -15.58 -5.73 -1.96
N PHE A 33 -16.81 -6.10 -2.30
CA PHE A 33 -17.99 -5.34 -1.89
C PHE A 33 -18.06 -5.25 -0.37
N GLN A 34 -17.93 -6.38 0.34
CA GLN A 34 -18.02 -6.43 1.81
C GLN A 34 -16.89 -5.65 2.50
N ILE A 35 -15.67 -5.65 1.95
CA ILE A 35 -14.55 -4.86 2.48
C ILE A 35 -14.84 -3.36 2.34
N CYS A 36 -15.33 -2.93 1.17
CA CYS A 36 -15.45 -1.51 0.83
C CYS A 36 -16.80 -0.89 1.24
N SER A 37 -17.86 -1.68 1.43
CA SER A 37 -19.19 -1.19 1.83
C SER A 37 -19.23 -0.66 3.26
N ASN A 38 -18.25 -1.02 4.11
CA ASN A 38 -18.15 -0.55 5.49
C ASN A 38 -18.02 0.98 5.62
N TYR A 39 -17.68 1.67 4.53
CA TYR A 39 -17.54 3.13 4.47
C TYR A 39 -18.77 3.85 3.88
N GLY A 40 -19.96 3.25 3.97
CA GLY A 40 -21.20 3.55 3.22
C GLY A 40 -21.85 4.94 3.36
N MET A 41 -21.11 6.00 3.69
CA MET A 41 -21.60 7.36 3.58
C MET A 41 -21.50 7.86 2.14
N LYS A 42 -22.54 8.56 1.64
CA LYS A 42 -22.56 9.16 0.29
C LYS A 42 -21.32 10.00 -0.02
N LYS A 43 -20.77 10.72 0.96
CA LYS A 43 -19.54 11.52 0.79
C LYS A 43 -18.29 10.69 0.46
N TYR A 44 -18.33 9.37 0.63
CA TYR A 44 -17.20 8.46 0.42
C TYR A 44 -17.41 7.50 -0.75
N GLU A 45 -18.50 7.62 -1.51
CA GLU A 45 -18.87 6.72 -2.62
C GLU A 45 -17.76 6.57 -3.66
N ILE A 46 -17.09 7.67 -4.02
CA ILE A 46 -15.91 7.62 -4.91
C ILE A 46 -14.81 6.78 -4.27
N GLY A 47 -14.47 7.01 -3.00
CA GLY A 47 -13.48 6.21 -2.28
C GLY A 47 -13.82 4.72 -2.26
N GLN A 48 -15.09 4.37 -2.07
CA GLN A 48 -15.57 2.98 -2.14
C GLN A 48 -15.37 2.36 -3.52
N THR A 49 -15.61 3.12 -4.59
CA THR A 49 -15.36 2.68 -5.96
C THR A 49 -13.87 2.38 -6.18
N TRP A 50 -12.98 3.27 -5.74
CA TRP A 50 -11.54 3.04 -5.79
C TRP A 50 -11.08 1.85 -4.93
N CYS A 51 -11.69 1.67 -3.75
CA CYS A 51 -11.45 0.52 -2.88
C CYS A 51 -11.83 -0.79 -3.58
N GLN A 52 -13.00 -0.85 -4.22
CA GLN A 52 -13.45 -2.05 -4.93
C GLN A 52 -12.50 -2.40 -6.07
N GLN A 53 -12.05 -1.40 -6.85
CA GLN A 53 -11.11 -1.63 -7.93
C GLN A 53 -9.78 -2.21 -7.43
N ARG A 54 -9.16 -1.57 -6.43
CA ARG A 54 -7.89 -2.05 -5.86
C ARG A 54 -8.03 -3.42 -5.19
N CYS A 55 -9.12 -3.65 -4.48
CA CYS A 55 -9.38 -4.94 -3.88
C CYS A 55 -9.39 -6.06 -4.94
N LYS A 56 -10.05 -5.83 -6.10
CA LYS A 56 -10.04 -6.78 -7.21
C LYS A 56 -8.65 -6.98 -7.78
N ASP A 57 -7.90 -5.90 -7.97
CA ASP A 57 -6.52 -5.97 -8.47
C ASP A 57 -5.61 -6.79 -7.53
N LEU A 58 -5.84 -6.71 -6.21
CA LEU A 58 -5.10 -7.45 -5.18
C LEU A 58 -5.64 -8.86 -4.92
N TYR A 59 -6.87 -9.18 -5.35
CA TYR A 59 -7.61 -10.37 -4.93
C TYR A 59 -6.91 -11.69 -5.26
N PHE A 60 -6.20 -11.76 -6.39
CA PHE A 60 -5.48 -12.98 -6.76
C PHE A 60 -4.05 -13.05 -6.21
N ALA A 61 -3.53 -11.94 -5.69
CA ALA A 61 -2.17 -11.83 -5.18
C ALA A 61 -2.09 -11.98 -3.65
N TYR A 62 -3.13 -11.54 -2.92
CA TYR A 62 -3.13 -11.48 -1.46
C TYR A 62 -4.33 -12.22 -0.86
N ASN A 63 -4.20 -12.70 0.38
CA ASN A 63 -5.35 -13.25 1.10
C ASN A 63 -6.32 -12.13 1.53
N ASN A 64 -7.55 -12.48 1.91
CA ASN A 64 -8.58 -11.48 2.23
C ASN A 64 -8.25 -10.65 3.47
N SER A 65 -7.54 -11.21 4.46
CA SER A 65 -7.15 -10.46 5.65
C SER A 65 -6.17 -9.34 5.31
N ASP A 66 -5.22 -9.60 4.41
CA ASP A 66 -4.23 -8.62 3.97
C ASP A 66 -4.89 -7.52 3.14
N ILE A 67 -5.76 -7.89 2.20
CA ILE A 67 -6.53 -6.92 1.40
C ILE A 67 -7.39 -6.04 2.32
N LYS A 68 -8.09 -6.64 3.29
CA LYS A 68 -8.92 -5.91 4.25
C LYS A 68 -8.08 -4.91 5.05
N PHE A 69 -6.90 -5.29 5.51
CA PHE A 69 -6.01 -4.38 6.22
C PHE A 69 -5.54 -3.22 5.34
N LEU A 70 -5.07 -3.52 4.12
CA LEU A 70 -4.60 -2.51 3.17
C LEU A 70 -5.70 -1.49 2.82
N GLU A 71 -6.89 -1.98 2.47
CA GLU A 71 -8.02 -1.11 2.15
C GLU A 71 -8.51 -0.34 3.39
N THR A 72 -8.32 -0.87 4.60
CA THR A 72 -8.58 -0.09 5.83
C THR A 72 -7.62 1.08 5.95
N VAL A 73 -6.33 0.89 5.69
CA VAL A 73 -5.34 1.98 5.70
C VAL A 73 -5.69 3.01 4.63
N TYR A 74 -5.94 2.57 3.40
CA TYR A 74 -6.24 3.44 2.27
C TYR A 74 -7.54 4.23 2.44
N MET A 75 -8.61 3.59 2.89
CA MET A 75 -9.88 4.27 3.13
C MET A 75 -9.84 5.21 4.32
N THR A 76 -9.07 4.88 5.37
CA THR A 76 -8.82 5.83 6.48
C THR A 76 -8.14 7.10 5.97
N LYS A 77 -7.10 6.96 5.13
CA LYS A 77 -6.42 8.11 4.50
C LYS A 77 -7.33 8.88 3.54
N PHE A 78 -8.19 8.18 2.79
CA PHE A 78 -9.18 8.82 1.92
C PHE A 78 -10.11 9.71 2.75
N ILE A 79 -10.66 9.18 3.84
CA ILE A 79 -11.57 9.90 4.74
C ILE A 79 -10.88 11.13 5.33
N GLN A 80 -9.67 10.98 5.88
CA GLN A 80 -8.88 12.09 6.41
C GLN A 80 -8.63 13.18 5.36
N CYS A 81 -8.34 12.78 4.12
CA CYS A 81 -8.18 13.70 3.01
C CYS A 81 -9.48 14.46 2.70
N ILE A 82 -10.61 13.74 2.58
CA ILE A 82 -11.93 14.34 2.32
C ILE A 82 -12.28 15.36 3.39
N GLU A 83 -12.06 15.04 4.65
CA GLU A 83 -12.35 15.94 5.77
C GLU A 83 -11.53 17.22 5.72
N LYS A 84 -10.30 17.14 5.20
CA LYS A 84 -9.38 18.28 5.08
C LYS A 84 -9.68 19.17 3.88
N ILE A 85 -9.87 18.58 2.69
CA ILE A 85 -9.92 19.36 1.43
C ILE A 85 -11.28 19.34 0.72
N LYS A 86 -12.19 18.43 1.12
CA LYS A 86 -13.55 18.29 0.55
C LYS A 86 -13.58 18.04 -0.98
N ASP A 87 -12.54 17.42 -1.53
CA ASP A 87 -12.43 17.05 -2.95
C ASP A 87 -12.16 15.55 -3.09
N SER A 88 -13.20 14.81 -3.48
CA SER A 88 -13.17 13.37 -3.61
C SER A 88 -12.31 12.84 -4.75
N TYR A 89 -12.18 13.59 -5.83
CA TYR A 89 -11.34 13.18 -6.94
C TYR A 89 -9.87 13.32 -6.58
N LYS A 90 -9.47 14.45 -5.99
CA LYS A 90 -8.09 14.63 -5.52
C LYS A 90 -7.70 13.63 -4.43
N CYS A 91 -8.61 13.32 -3.51
CA CYS A 91 -8.35 12.29 -2.50
C CYS A 91 -8.26 10.89 -3.11
N GLY A 92 -9.08 10.57 -4.11
CA GLY A 92 -8.98 9.31 -4.86
C GLY A 92 -7.60 9.17 -5.53
N ASP A 93 -7.17 10.23 -6.22
CA ASP A 93 -5.87 10.27 -6.89
C ASP A 93 -4.69 10.17 -5.90
N HIS A 94 -4.81 10.78 -4.72
CA HIS A 94 -3.81 10.64 -3.65
C HIS A 94 -3.69 9.19 -3.17
N ILE A 95 -4.81 8.51 -2.96
CA ILE A 95 -4.79 7.10 -2.53
C ILE A 95 -4.30 6.18 -3.65
N ASP A 96 -4.68 6.44 -4.90
CA ASP A 96 -4.13 5.72 -6.06
C ASP A 96 -2.60 5.85 -6.10
N ASN A 97 -2.05 7.04 -5.86
CA ASN A 97 -0.61 7.22 -5.77
C ASN A 97 0.03 6.41 -4.63
N ILE A 98 -0.63 6.28 -3.46
CA ILE A 98 -0.10 5.48 -2.34
C ILE A 98 -0.17 3.98 -2.65
N ALA A 99 -1.28 3.52 -3.23
CA ALA A 99 -1.57 2.10 -3.38
C ALA A 99 -0.92 1.47 -4.62
N ARG A 100 -0.38 2.29 -5.52
CA ARG A 100 0.26 1.83 -6.76
C ARG A 100 1.63 1.24 -6.48
N ILE A 101 1.62 0.03 -5.94
CA ILE A 101 2.78 -0.81 -5.65
C ILE A 101 3.07 -1.67 -6.88
N LEU A 102 4.28 -1.60 -7.43
CA LEU A 102 4.58 -2.22 -8.73
C LEU A 102 5.69 -3.26 -8.69
N THR A 103 6.67 -3.16 -7.79
CA THR A 103 7.77 -4.13 -7.80
C THR A 103 7.47 -5.34 -6.90
N PRO A 104 7.96 -6.55 -7.25
CA PRO A 104 7.92 -7.69 -6.34
C PRO A 104 8.59 -7.43 -4.99
N GLN A 105 9.62 -6.58 -4.96
CA GLN A 105 10.30 -6.20 -3.71
C GLN A 105 9.39 -5.37 -2.80
N ASP A 106 8.55 -4.52 -3.38
CA ASP A 106 7.57 -3.76 -2.62
C ASP A 106 6.49 -4.65 -2.03
N ILE A 107 6.06 -5.67 -2.79
CA ILE A 107 5.17 -6.73 -2.28
C ILE A 107 5.81 -7.42 -1.07
N VAL A 108 7.11 -7.76 -1.14
CA VAL A 108 7.83 -8.35 -0.01
C VAL A 108 7.90 -7.40 1.19
N ASN A 109 8.21 -6.12 0.96
CA ASN A 109 8.26 -5.11 2.02
C ASN A 109 6.89 -4.89 2.67
N LEU A 110 5.83 -4.87 1.86
CA LEU A 110 4.46 -4.78 2.32
C LEU A 110 4.09 -6.01 3.14
N ASN A 111 4.39 -7.21 2.64
CA ASN A 111 4.20 -8.46 3.37
C ASN A 111 4.94 -8.47 4.71
N TYR A 112 6.17 -7.96 4.77
CA TYR A 112 6.90 -7.84 6.02
C TYR A 112 6.21 -6.88 7.02
N LYS A 113 5.69 -5.74 6.54
CA LYS A 113 4.89 -4.83 7.37
C LYS A 113 3.57 -5.46 7.82
N LEU A 114 2.90 -6.23 6.95
CA LEU A 114 1.70 -7.01 7.27
C LEU A 114 1.98 -8.05 8.36
N ILE A 115 3.05 -8.83 8.22
CA ILE A 115 3.47 -9.81 9.23
C ILE A 115 3.71 -9.12 10.58
N LYS A 116 4.42 -7.97 10.59
CA LYS A 116 4.61 -7.19 11.82
C LYS A 116 3.28 -6.70 12.42
N TYR A 117 2.35 -6.24 11.58
CA TYR A 117 1.01 -5.85 12.03
C TYR A 117 0.32 -6.98 12.78
N TYR A 118 0.25 -8.18 12.19
CA TYR A 118 -0.37 -9.33 12.84
C TYR A 118 0.35 -9.76 14.13
N LEU A 119 1.69 -9.85 14.10
CA LEU A 119 2.48 -10.22 15.27
C LEU A 119 2.34 -9.22 16.43
N SER A 120 2.06 -7.95 16.13
CA SER A 120 1.84 -6.91 17.13
C SER A 120 0.41 -6.83 17.67
N GLY A 121 -0.49 -7.73 17.26
CA GLY A 121 -1.91 -7.67 17.62
C GLY A 121 -2.61 -6.44 17.06
N GLY A 122 -2.19 -6.00 15.87
CA GLY A 122 -2.77 -4.84 15.19
C GLY A 122 -2.24 -3.47 15.61
N LYS A 123 -1.16 -3.42 16.40
CA LYS A 123 -0.57 -2.16 16.90
C LYS A 123 0.41 -1.50 15.93
N THR A 124 1.00 -2.26 15.00
CA THR A 124 1.99 -1.73 14.05
C THR A 124 1.28 -1.03 12.90
N VAL A 125 1.28 0.30 12.89
CA VAL A 125 0.69 1.08 11.79
C VAL A 125 1.70 1.15 10.63
N ILE A 126 1.23 1.09 9.38
CA ILE A 126 2.06 1.48 8.24
C ILE A 126 2.45 2.95 8.44
N ASP A 127 3.74 3.20 8.66
CA ASP A 127 4.22 4.53 9.01
C ASP A 127 4.03 5.55 7.88
N GLU A 128 3.87 6.81 8.28
CA GLU A 128 3.60 7.92 7.36
C GLU A 128 4.73 8.13 6.35
N SER A 129 5.98 7.88 6.76
CA SER A 129 7.17 8.06 5.90
C SER A 129 7.24 7.04 4.75
N TYR A 130 6.67 5.86 4.96
CA TYR A 130 6.48 4.84 3.95
C TYR A 130 5.38 5.28 2.99
N LEU A 131 4.22 5.70 3.50
CA LEU A 131 3.10 6.16 2.66
C LEU A 131 3.49 7.38 1.80
N GLU A 132 4.29 8.31 2.34
CA GLU A 132 4.82 9.44 1.58
C GLU A 132 5.75 8.98 0.45
N ASN A 133 6.61 7.99 0.70
CA ASN A 133 7.50 7.47 -0.34
C ASN A 133 6.72 6.74 -1.43
N GLU A 134 5.78 5.88 -1.03
CA GLU A 134 4.92 5.18 -1.96
C GLU A 134 4.06 6.17 -2.76
N SER A 135 3.51 7.22 -2.13
CA SER A 135 2.80 8.28 -2.84
C SER A 135 3.67 9.02 -3.87
N CYS A 136 4.93 9.30 -3.55
CA CYS A 136 5.87 9.88 -4.51
C CYS A 136 6.07 8.94 -5.70
N ARG A 137 6.34 7.67 -5.41
CA ARG A 137 6.64 6.66 -6.43
C ARG A 137 5.44 6.41 -7.32
N GLY A 138 4.26 6.16 -6.76
CA GLY A 138 3.05 5.91 -7.53
C GLY A 138 2.67 7.10 -8.41
N LYS A 139 2.87 8.33 -7.94
CA LYS A 139 2.71 9.54 -8.77
C LYS A 139 3.69 9.55 -9.93
N CYS A 140 4.97 9.29 -9.67
CA CYS A 140 5.99 9.22 -10.71
C CYS A 140 5.66 8.15 -11.75
N ILE A 141 5.22 6.97 -11.32
CA ILE A 141 4.87 5.89 -12.26
C ILE A 141 3.68 6.31 -13.12
N LYS A 142 2.62 6.87 -12.52
CA LYS A 142 1.44 7.34 -13.24
C LYS A 142 1.81 8.34 -14.35
N GLN A 143 2.80 9.20 -14.10
CA GLN A 143 3.29 10.18 -15.09
C GLN A 143 4.18 9.57 -16.19
N ASN A 144 4.78 8.41 -15.94
CA ASN A 144 5.77 7.78 -16.82
C ASN A 144 5.31 6.43 -17.40
N MET A 145 4.03 6.06 -17.24
CA MET A 145 3.47 4.78 -17.74
C MET A 145 3.68 4.56 -19.24
N HIS A 146 3.73 5.63 -20.03
CA HIS A 146 3.92 5.56 -21.48
C HIS A 146 5.38 5.74 -21.90
N SER A 147 6.31 5.79 -20.94
CA SER A 147 7.74 5.93 -21.24
C SER A 147 8.39 4.56 -21.51
N ASN A 148 9.49 4.57 -22.26
CA ASN A 148 10.34 3.40 -22.47
C ASN A 148 11.34 3.19 -21.31
N LEU A 149 11.16 3.89 -20.18
CA LEU A 149 12.06 3.77 -19.02
C LEU A 149 11.78 2.45 -18.28
N GLU A 150 12.78 1.94 -17.55
CA GLU A 150 12.52 1.07 -16.41
C GLU A 150 11.87 1.89 -15.30
N VAL A 151 10.57 2.16 -15.46
CA VAL A 151 9.80 3.17 -14.71
C VAL A 151 9.93 2.96 -13.21
N GLU A 152 9.96 1.70 -12.75
CA GLU A 152 10.06 1.37 -11.33
C GLU A 152 11.39 1.81 -10.72
N LEU A 153 12.51 1.42 -11.34
CA LEU A 153 13.85 1.76 -10.84
C LEU A 153 14.07 3.27 -10.93
N PHE A 154 13.63 3.87 -12.04
CA PHE A 154 13.67 5.32 -12.23
C PHE A 154 12.91 6.06 -11.13
N CYS A 155 11.65 5.70 -10.90
CA CYS A 155 10.81 6.39 -9.91
C CYS A 155 11.26 6.15 -8.48
N LYS A 156 11.78 4.96 -8.15
CA LYS A 156 12.41 4.70 -6.86
C LYS A 156 13.58 5.65 -6.61
N ASN A 157 14.51 5.74 -7.56
CA ASN A 157 15.69 6.61 -7.43
C ASN A 157 15.29 8.09 -7.31
N GLN A 158 14.31 8.55 -8.09
CA GLN A 158 13.81 9.93 -8.00
C GLN A 158 13.24 10.25 -6.61
N CYS A 159 12.42 9.35 -6.05
CA CYS A 159 11.77 9.57 -4.77
C CYS A 159 12.73 9.42 -3.56
N ASP A 160 13.67 8.48 -3.62
CA ASP A 160 14.70 8.33 -2.60
C ASP A 160 15.64 9.56 -2.58
N ASN A 161 15.99 10.11 -3.74
CA ASN A 161 16.78 11.36 -3.83
C ASN A 161 16.03 12.58 -3.27
N HIS A 162 14.71 12.61 -3.40
CA HIS A 162 13.86 13.67 -2.82
C HIS A 162 13.87 13.68 -1.28
N LYS A 163 14.10 12.53 -0.63
CA LYS A 163 14.28 12.46 0.84
C LYS A 163 15.62 13.05 1.26
N SER A 164 16.68 12.79 0.50
CA SER A 164 18.02 13.33 0.80
C SER A 164 18.11 14.84 0.67
N SER A 165 17.40 15.45 -0.30
CA SER A 165 17.38 16.90 -0.46
C SER A 165 16.63 17.63 0.67
N LYS A 166 15.49 17.10 1.14
CA LYS A 166 14.77 17.66 2.29
C LYS A 166 15.59 17.62 3.59
N ASN A 167 16.32 16.54 3.85
CA ASN A 167 17.16 16.44 5.06
C ASN A 167 18.33 17.43 5.05
N ASN A 168 18.87 17.75 3.86
CA ASN A 168 19.93 18.75 3.72
C ASN A 168 19.40 20.18 3.90
N GLU A 169 18.16 20.48 3.48
CA GLU A 169 17.55 21.80 3.72
C GLU A 169 17.25 22.05 5.20
N VAL A 170 16.76 21.05 5.95
CA VAL A 170 16.52 21.18 7.41
C VAL A 170 17.83 21.36 8.18
N ASN A 171 18.90 20.66 7.78
CA ASN A 171 20.22 20.85 8.38
C ASN A 171 20.84 22.23 8.03
N ASN A 172 20.62 22.74 6.83
CA ASN A 172 21.09 24.07 6.45
C ASN A 172 20.32 25.19 7.16
N GLN A 173 19.01 25.06 7.39
CA GLN A 173 18.25 26.04 8.17
C GLN A 173 18.70 26.08 9.63
N ASN A 174 18.91 24.92 10.26
CA ASN A 174 19.45 24.85 11.62
C ASN A 174 20.88 25.42 11.72
N ASN A 175 21.73 25.20 10.71
CA ASN A 175 23.07 25.79 10.68
C ASN A 175 23.05 27.32 10.46
N VAL A 176 22.15 27.85 9.64
CA VAL A 176 22.00 29.30 9.44
C VAL A 176 21.44 29.99 10.69
N GLU A 177 20.53 29.35 11.43
CA GLU A 177 19.97 29.90 12.66
C GLU A 177 20.98 29.90 13.83
N ILE A 178 21.86 28.88 13.90
CA ILE A 178 22.97 28.84 14.86
C ILE A 178 24.01 29.91 14.53
N ILE A 179 24.39 30.10 13.27
CA ILE A 179 25.38 31.13 12.87
C ILE A 179 24.87 32.55 13.13
N LYS A 180 23.56 32.80 12.97
CA LYS A 180 22.95 34.09 13.32
C LYS A 180 22.90 34.38 14.83
N LYS A 181 22.93 33.35 15.69
CA LYS A 181 23.03 33.55 17.15
C LYS A 181 24.44 33.88 17.65
N PHE A 182 25.48 33.66 16.84
CA PHE A 182 26.87 33.90 17.22
C PHE A 182 27.53 35.07 16.50
N THR A 183 26.77 35.87 15.75
CA THR A 183 27.27 37.10 15.13
C THR A 183 26.59 38.31 15.78
N ILE A 184 27.18 38.83 16.86
CA ILE A 184 26.95 40.18 17.42
C ILE A 184 28.29 40.89 17.41
#